data_AF-A0A0G1BJC7-F1
#
_entry.id   AF-A0A0G1BJC7-F1
#
_cell.length_a   1.000
_cell.length_b   1.000
_cell.length_c   1.000
_cell.angle_alpha   90.00
_cell.angle_beta   90.00
_cell.angle_gamma   90.00
#
_symmetry.space_group_name_H-M   'P 1'
#
loop_
_entity.id
_entity.type
_entity.pdbx_description
1 polymer ?
#
loop_
_entity_poly.entity_id
_entity_poly.type
_entity_poly.pdbx_seq_one_letter_code
_entity_poly.pdbx_strand_id
1 'polypeptide(L)'
;MNPKTFLVDFMPTINKETVSQLRKKEYADELLKTYDLGEVVFCTLSECKERGIVEKPDLIICCYEVYAREIKDVIPEAVLYVAESVNSVFYRKAETEEKIEKNRKIFKEAAETLQHLREATPKEREEIRKFHALSYGELYKIIQKAFISDDEDLRKKAWDLLWGPGEKNSNIVWMRVQMMAEVWENSKGEILEKLMLMSMERHIDFGLARKIENYTDERGQEYHQYVYIDPFGNDMEFIRKLPCASKNQERFSYEALLERNEVPKNYLRVQMEANQFKEQCDEYREAECEKVRKVLEEYKKDPSKSRKELGVATHGNNKDGDSLSQGELDTLRNFLEKYKPKT
;
A
#
# COMPACT_ATOMS: atom_id res chain seq x y z
N MET A 1 2.79 -8.19 37.48
CA MET A 1 4.24 -7.96 37.20
C MET A 1 4.30 -6.83 36.17
N ASN A 2 5.02 -5.74 36.43
CA ASN A 2 5.08 -4.62 35.49
C ASN A 2 5.85 -5.04 34.22
N PRO A 3 5.35 -4.79 33.00
CA PRO A 3 6.09 -5.05 31.79
C PRO A 3 7.38 -4.24 31.72
N LYS A 4 8.42 -4.86 31.15
CA LYS A 4 9.75 -4.25 31.01
C LYS A 4 10.00 -3.86 29.56
N THR A 5 10.43 -2.61 29.37
CA THR A 5 10.68 -2.01 28.07
C THR A 5 12.15 -1.63 27.95
N PHE A 6 12.82 -2.12 26.91
CA PHE A 6 14.16 -1.67 26.57
C PHE A 6 14.11 -0.55 25.53
N LEU A 7 14.80 0.55 25.82
CA LEU A 7 15.01 1.65 24.87
C LEU A 7 16.46 1.62 24.42
N VAL A 8 16.67 1.15 23.18
CA VAL A 8 17.99 0.88 22.61
C VAL A 8 18.49 2.08 21.82
N ASP A 9 19.57 2.69 22.32
CA ASP A 9 20.24 3.86 21.71
C ASP A 9 19.30 5.06 21.43
N PHE A 10 18.19 5.15 22.18
CA PHE A 10 17.17 6.18 22.00
C PHE A 10 17.53 7.52 22.65
N MET A 11 18.15 7.48 23.83
CA MET A 11 18.46 8.69 24.58
C MET A 11 19.60 9.49 23.93
N PRO A 12 19.48 10.82 23.88
CA PRO A 12 20.56 11.65 23.38
C PRO A 12 21.76 11.59 24.32
N THR A 13 22.97 11.41 23.79
CA THR A 13 24.21 11.55 24.55
C THR A 13 24.47 13.03 24.84
N ILE A 14 24.34 13.45 26.10
CA ILE A 14 24.57 14.84 26.52
C ILE A 14 26.01 14.99 26.98
N ASN A 15 26.86 15.48 26.08
CA ASN A 15 28.27 15.77 26.41
C ASN A 15 28.49 17.26 26.76
N LYS A 16 27.61 18.18 26.30
CA LYS A 16 27.66 19.62 26.56
C LYS A 16 26.28 20.26 26.39
N GLU A 17 25.79 20.98 27.39
CA GLU A 17 24.49 21.67 27.31
C GLU A 17 24.48 22.75 26.21
N THR A 18 24.02 22.36 25.03
CA THR A 18 23.74 23.25 23.90
C THR A 18 22.24 23.29 23.70
N VAL A 19 21.72 24.39 23.11
CA VAL A 19 20.28 24.54 22.80
C VAL A 19 19.74 23.32 22.03
N SER A 20 20.53 22.76 21.13
CA SER A 20 20.17 21.56 20.36
C SER A 20 20.06 20.30 21.24
N GLN A 21 20.99 20.11 22.18
CA GLN A 21 20.95 18.96 23.11
C GLN A 21 19.80 19.09 24.12
N LEU A 22 19.51 20.30 24.61
CA LEU A 22 18.38 20.56 25.50
C LEU A 22 17.06 20.25 24.81
N ARG A 23 16.84 20.75 23.58
CA ARG A 23 15.64 20.45 22.79
C ARG A 23 15.44 18.94 22.56
N LYS A 24 16.54 18.22 22.27
CA LYS A 24 16.52 16.76 22.10
C LYS A 24 16.12 16.04 23.38
N LYS A 25 16.66 16.48 24.51
CA LYS A 25 16.32 15.94 25.84
C LYS A 25 14.85 16.20 26.17
N GLU A 26 14.39 17.44 26.00
CA GLU A 26 12.99 17.83 26.22
C GLU A 26 12.02 16.98 25.40
N TYR A 27 12.34 16.73 24.13
CA TYR A 27 11.54 15.87 23.26
C TYR A 27 11.50 14.40 23.75
N ALA A 28 12.64 13.84 24.14
CA ALA A 28 12.69 12.49 24.70
C ALA A 28 11.90 12.40 26.00
N ASP A 29 12.07 13.37 26.89
CA ASP A 29 11.38 13.46 28.17
C ASP A 29 9.86 13.65 27.97
N GLU A 30 9.43 14.42 26.97
CA GLU A 30 8.02 14.58 26.57
C GLU A 30 7.41 13.23 26.18
N LEU A 31 8.08 12.45 25.32
CA LEU A 31 7.58 11.14 24.90
C LEU A 31 7.45 10.19 26.10
N LEU A 32 8.48 10.11 26.95
CA LEU A 32 8.50 9.20 28.11
C LEU A 32 7.52 9.62 29.21
N LYS A 33 7.18 10.90 29.30
CA LYS A 33 6.15 11.41 30.22
C LYS A 33 4.74 11.18 29.68
N THR A 34 4.57 11.25 28.36
CA THR A 34 3.25 11.14 27.72
C THR A 34 2.80 9.68 27.61
N TYR A 35 3.72 8.77 27.31
CA TYR A 35 3.40 7.37 27.03
C TYR A 35 3.95 6.48 28.15
N ASP A 36 3.06 5.73 28.81
CA ASP A 36 3.45 4.81 29.87
C ASP A 36 4.06 3.52 29.29
N LEU A 37 5.39 3.47 29.33
CA LEU A 37 6.17 2.34 28.83
C LEU A 37 6.55 1.31 29.92
N GLY A 38 5.95 1.39 31.12
CA GLY A 38 6.26 0.48 32.23
C GLY A 38 7.66 0.66 32.81
N GLU A 39 8.33 -0.45 33.11
CA GLU A 39 9.71 -0.40 33.61
C GLU A 39 10.67 -0.17 32.44
N VAL A 40 11.11 1.08 32.27
CA VAL A 40 12.01 1.48 31.18
C VAL A 40 13.47 1.26 31.56
N VAL A 41 14.19 0.54 30.70
CA VAL A 41 15.64 0.33 30.79
C VAL A 41 16.30 0.89 29.54
N PHE A 42 17.14 1.90 29.71
CA PHE A 42 17.99 2.41 28.65
C PHE A 42 19.21 1.51 28.48
N CYS A 43 19.54 1.16 27.24
CA CYS A 43 20.69 0.32 26.94
C CYS A 43 21.22 0.59 25.52
N THR A 44 22.46 0.18 25.29
CA THR A 44 23.05 0.07 23.95
C THR A 44 22.60 -1.22 23.26
N LEU A 45 22.81 -1.34 21.95
CA LEU A 45 22.56 -2.60 21.23
C LEU A 45 23.25 -3.82 21.88
N SER A 46 24.52 -3.69 22.27
CA SER A 46 25.28 -4.78 22.88
C SER A 46 24.68 -5.20 24.22
N GLU A 47 24.38 -4.23 25.09
CA GLU A 47 23.74 -4.49 26.38
C GLU A 47 22.34 -5.09 26.20
N CYS A 48 21.58 -4.64 25.20
CA CYS A 48 20.27 -5.21 24.87
C CYS A 48 20.40 -6.70 24.53
N LYS A 49 21.36 -7.07 23.68
CA LYS A 49 21.58 -8.48 23.27
C LYS A 49 22.05 -9.36 24.43
N GLU A 50 22.90 -8.84 25.32
CA GLU A 50 23.40 -9.60 26.48
C GLU A 50 22.33 -9.74 27.57
N ARG A 51 21.73 -8.62 27.99
CA ARG A 51 20.77 -8.58 29.10
C ARG A 51 19.40 -9.10 28.69
N GLY A 52 18.98 -8.86 27.46
CA GLY A 52 17.64 -9.17 27.00
C GLY A 52 17.34 -10.67 26.95
N ILE A 53 18.34 -11.53 26.75
CA ILE A 53 18.19 -12.99 26.86
C ILE A 53 17.78 -13.40 28.28
N VAL A 54 18.37 -12.74 29.29
CA VAL A 54 18.18 -13.06 30.71
C VAL A 54 16.95 -12.36 31.26
N GLU A 55 16.80 -11.07 30.99
CA GLU A 55 15.74 -10.23 31.52
C GLU A 55 14.41 -10.37 30.77
N LYS A 56 14.46 -10.87 29.53
CA LYS A 56 13.31 -11.11 28.64
C LYS A 56 12.31 -9.96 28.64
N PRO A 57 12.72 -8.76 28.16
CA PRO A 57 11.82 -7.62 28.07
C PRO A 57 10.59 -7.97 27.24
N ASP A 58 9.45 -7.38 27.57
CA ASP A 58 8.23 -7.56 26.78
C ASP A 58 8.26 -6.72 25.52
N LEU A 59 8.86 -5.53 25.61
CA LEU A 59 8.91 -4.56 24.54
C LEU A 59 10.32 -4.01 24.38
N ILE A 60 10.72 -3.78 23.14
CA ILE A 60 11.98 -3.17 22.76
C ILE A 60 11.68 -2.08 21.73
N ILE A 61 12.18 -0.87 21.95
CA ILE A 61 12.19 0.19 20.95
C ILE A 61 13.64 0.48 20.60
N CYS A 62 14.01 0.35 19.34
CA CYS A 62 15.35 0.66 18.84
C CYS A 62 15.30 1.73 17.74
N CYS A 63 16.44 2.35 17.44
CA CYS A 63 16.49 3.49 16.53
C CYS A 63 16.82 3.14 15.07
N TYR A 64 17.12 1.88 14.76
CA TYR A 64 17.63 1.47 13.46
C TYR A 64 17.10 0.10 13.05
N GLU A 65 16.72 -0.07 11.79
CA GLU A 65 16.20 -1.35 11.28
C GLU A 65 17.23 -2.49 11.35
N VAL A 66 18.51 -2.19 11.14
CA VAL A 66 19.59 -3.18 11.25
C VAL A 66 19.66 -3.72 12.67
N TYR A 67 19.54 -2.85 13.67
CA TYR A 67 19.54 -3.23 15.08
C TYR A 67 18.31 -4.06 15.40
N ALA A 68 17.16 -3.68 14.84
CA ALA A 68 15.93 -4.43 15.01
C ALA A 68 16.10 -5.90 14.57
N ARG A 69 16.73 -6.14 13.42
CA ARG A 69 17.00 -7.51 12.94
C ARG A 69 17.92 -8.27 13.89
N GLU A 70 19.04 -7.67 14.29
CA GLU A 70 19.97 -8.31 15.23
C GLU A 70 19.35 -8.62 16.59
N ILE A 71 18.51 -7.72 17.10
CA ILE A 71 17.79 -7.93 18.35
C ILE A 71 16.79 -9.07 18.18
N LYS A 72 16.05 -9.11 17.06
CA LYS A 72 15.03 -10.13 16.82
C LYS A 72 15.61 -11.54 16.66
N ASP A 73 16.83 -11.66 16.15
CA ASP A 73 17.54 -12.94 16.06
C ASP A 73 17.92 -13.50 17.44
N VAL A 74 18.12 -12.64 18.43
CA VAL A 74 18.58 -13.01 19.78
C VAL A 74 17.44 -13.06 20.80
N ILE A 75 16.45 -12.18 20.64
CA ILE A 75 15.30 -12.00 21.54
C ILE A 75 14.02 -12.02 20.68
N PRO A 76 13.69 -13.16 20.06
CA PRO A 76 12.56 -13.26 19.14
C PRO A 76 11.22 -13.02 19.82
N GLU A 77 11.08 -13.31 21.12
CA GLU A 77 9.81 -13.20 21.84
C GLU A 77 9.36 -11.78 22.18
N ALA A 78 10.24 -10.78 22.09
CA ALA A 78 9.91 -9.41 22.46
C ALA A 78 9.13 -8.69 21.34
N VAL A 79 8.19 -7.85 21.73
CA VAL A 79 7.57 -6.87 20.83
C VAL A 79 8.63 -5.85 20.45
N LEU A 80 8.81 -5.60 19.16
CA LEU A 80 9.90 -4.77 18.67
C LEU A 80 9.37 -3.64 17.78
N TYR A 81 9.70 -2.41 18.16
CA TYR A 81 9.40 -1.20 17.39
C TYR A 81 10.70 -0.50 16.95
N VAL A 82 10.64 0.14 15.78
CA VAL A 82 11.75 0.95 15.25
C VAL A 82 11.33 2.41 15.20
N ALA A 83 11.87 3.22 16.10
CA ALA A 83 11.62 4.66 16.17
C ALA A 83 12.73 5.46 15.48
N GLU A 84 12.43 6.69 15.08
CA GLU A 84 13.46 7.64 14.69
C GLU A 84 14.29 8.03 15.92
N SER A 85 15.62 7.96 15.80
CA SER A 85 16.52 8.43 16.85
C SER A 85 16.23 9.89 17.19
N VAL A 86 16.23 10.22 18.48
CA VAL A 86 16.16 11.61 18.96
C VAL A 86 17.23 12.50 18.29
N ASN A 87 18.36 11.90 17.90
CA ASN A 87 19.41 12.60 17.18
C ASN A 87 19.09 12.90 15.71
N SER A 88 18.29 12.07 15.04
CA SER A 88 17.93 12.21 13.61
C SER A 88 16.66 13.04 13.39
N VAL A 89 15.73 13.06 14.37
CA VAL A 89 14.44 13.79 14.28
C VAL A 89 14.66 15.25 13.88
N PHE A 90 15.61 15.92 14.51
CA PHE A 90 15.85 17.36 14.30
C PHE A 90 16.96 17.68 13.28
N TYR A 91 17.42 16.69 12.49
CA TYR A 91 18.52 16.90 11.55
C TYR A 91 18.13 17.76 10.35
N ARG A 92 16.91 17.57 9.82
CA ARG A 92 16.35 18.34 8.71
C ARG A 92 15.03 18.97 9.13
N LYS A 93 14.96 20.30 9.06
CA LYS A 93 13.79 21.08 9.51
C LYS A 93 12.51 20.69 8.76
N ALA A 94 12.59 20.45 7.44
CA ALA A 94 11.44 20.09 6.62
C ALA A 94 10.82 18.71 6.94
N GLU A 95 11.58 17.82 7.61
CA GLU A 95 11.14 16.46 7.94
C GLU A 95 10.80 16.32 9.44
N THR A 96 10.92 17.41 10.22
CA THR A 96 10.86 17.33 11.69
C THR A 96 9.46 16.98 12.17
N GLU A 97 8.41 17.65 11.69
CA GLU A 97 7.03 17.33 12.09
C GLU A 97 6.65 15.89 11.72
N GLU A 98 7.03 15.43 10.52
CA GLU A 98 6.75 14.06 10.06
C GLU A 98 7.41 13.01 10.97
N LYS A 99 8.69 13.20 11.30
CA LYS A 99 9.44 12.29 12.19
C LYS A 99 8.90 12.28 13.62
N ILE A 100 8.46 13.43 14.12
CA ILE A 100 7.82 13.55 15.44
C ILE A 100 6.50 12.77 15.44
N GLU A 101 5.66 12.95 14.42
CA GLU A 101 4.37 12.27 14.33
C GLU A 101 4.54 10.75 14.22
N LYS A 102 5.52 10.29 13.42
CA LYS A 102 5.89 8.88 13.32
C LYS A 102 6.29 8.29 14.69
N ASN A 103 7.15 8.99 15.44
CA ASN A 103 7.52 8.54 16.79
C ASN A 103 6.34 8.55 17.75
N ARG A 104 5.47 9.58 17.73
CA ARG A 104 4.27 9.62 18.57
C ARG A 104 3.35 8.43 18.32
N LYS A 105 3.15 8.07 17.05
CA LYS A 105 2.38 6.87 16.66
C LYS A 105 3.00 5.61 17.26
N ILE A 106 4.31 5.42 17.09
CA ILE A 106 5.03 4.25 17.62
C ILE A 106 4.92 4.16 19.15
N PHE A 107 5.16 5.27 19.86
CA PHE A 107 5.11 5.27 21.32
C PHE A 107 3.70 5.09 21.85
N LYS A 108 2.67 5.60 21.15
CA LYS A 108 1.27 5.34 21.45
C LYS A 108 0.94 3.84 21.32
N GLU A 109 1.27 3.24 20.18
CA GLU A 109 1.04 1.82 19.92
C GLU A 109 1.80 0.92 20.93
N ALA A 110 3.04 1.31 21.26
CA ALA A 110 3.83 0.63 22.28
C ALA A 110 3.18 0.68 23.67
N ALA A 111 2.68 1.85 24.09
CA ALA A 111 1.97 2.01 25.36
C ALA A 111 0.66 1.21 25.42
N GLU A 112 -0.13 1.23 24.34
CA GLU A 112 -1.35 0.42 24.22
C GLU A 112 -1.03 -1.08 24.29
N THR A 113 0.02 -1.53 23.59
CA THR A 113 0.50 -2.93 23.67
C THR A 113 0.90 -3.31 25.10
N LEU A 114 1.61 -2.43 25.80
CA LEU A 114 2.02 -2.68 27.19
C LEU A 114 0.85 -2.70 28.15
N GLN A 115 -0.16 -1.85 27.93
CA GLN A 115 -1.40 -1.89 28.69
C GLN A 115 -2.08 -3.26 28.54
N HIS A 116 -2.21 -3.76 27.31
CA HIS A 116 -2.73 -5.11 27.07
C HIS A 116 -1.90 -6.19 27.76
N LEU A 117 -0.56 -6.08 27.74
CA LEU A 117 0.33 -7.03 28.42
C LEU A 117 0.26 -6.95 29.96
N ARG A 118 -0.14 -5.82 30.54
CA ARG A 118 -0.40 -5.69 31.98
C ARG A 118 -1.68 -6.39 32.41
N GLU A 119 -2.71 -6.26 31.58
CA GLU A 119 -4.04 -6.81 31.82
C GLU A 119 -4.12 -8.30 31.49
N ALA A 120 -3.23 -8.79 30.62
CA ALA A 120 -3.14 -10.19 30.22
C ALA A 120 -2.78 -11.13 31.38
N THR A 121 -3.43 -12.29 31.41
CA THR A 121 -3.04 -13.40 32.28
C THR A 121 -1.63 -13.92 31.92
N PRO A 122 -0.94 -14.62 32.84
CA PRO A 122 0.38 -15.18 32.55
C PRO A 122 0.40 -16.08 31.29
N LYS A 123 -0.69 -16.81 31.05
CA LYS A 123 -0.83 -17.68 29.87
C LYS A 123 -0.98 -16.86 28.59
N GLU A 124 -1.85 -15.85 28.58
CA GLU A 124 -2.01 -14.95 27.43
C GLU A 124 -0.72 -14.21 27.10
N ARG A 125 0.02 -13.76 28.11
CA ARG A 125 1.33 -13.12 27.91
C ARG A 125 2.37 -14.08 27.31
N GLU A 126 2.37 -15.35 27.72
CA GLU A 126 3.22 -16.38 27.10
C GLU A 126 2.80 -16.64 25.64
N GLU A 127 1.51 -16.66 25.35
CA GLU A 127 0.97 -16.82 23.99
C GLU A 127 1.33 -15.63 23.10
N ILE A 128 1.25 -14.40 23.61
CA ILE A 128 1.70 -13.18 22.91
C ILE A 128 3.20 -13.27 22.60
N ARG A 129 4.02 -13.66 23.57
CA ARG A 129 5.46 -13.86 23.38
C ARG A 129 5.77 -14.92 22.32
N LYS A 130 5.06 -16.05 22.34
CA LYS A 130 5.17 -17.09 21.31
C LYS A 130 4.78 -16.55 19.93
N PHE A 131 3.71 -15.76 19.86
CA PHE A 131 3.28 -15.12 18.62
C PHE A 131 4.34 -14.17 18.05
N HIS A 132 4.95 -13.32 18.89
CA HIS A 132 6.01 -12.42 18.45
C HIS A 132 7.30 -13.13 18.04
N ALA A 133 7.54 -14.33 18.58
CA ALA A 133 8.66 -15.18 18.20
C ALA A 133 8.45 -15.94 16.89
N LEU A 134 7.23 -15.93 16.33
CA LEU A 134 6.96 -16.62 15.07
C LEU A 134 7.79 -16.00 13.94
N SER A 135 8.51 -16.87 13.23
CA SER A 135 9.09 -16.52 11.95
C SER A 135 7.99 -16.21 10.93
N TYR A 136 8.36 -15.51 9.85
CA TYR A 136 7.48 -15.29 8.71
C TYR A 136 6.82 -16.60 8.24
N GLY A 137 7.60 -17.68 8.11
CA GLY A 137 7.11 -18.97 7.61
C GLY A 137 6.11 -19.64 8.56
N GLU A 138 6.27 -19.49 9.87
CA GLU A 138 5.33 -20.02 10.85
C GLU A 138 4.03 -19.23 10.88
N LEU A 139 4.13 -17.89 10.89
CA LEU A 139 2.97 -17.01 10.82
C LEU A 139 2.17 -17.26 9.52
N TYR A 140 2.87 -17.39 8.39
CA TYR A 140 2.25 -17.74 7.11
C TYR A 140 1.47 -19.05 7.18
N LYS A 141 2.07 -20.11 7.74
CA LYS A 141 1.40 -21.42 7.92
C LYS A 141 0.18 -21.34 8.84
N ILE A 142 0.24 -20.55 9.90
CA ILE A 142 -0.91 -20.34 10.81
C ILE A 142 -2.04 -19.67 10.05
N ILE A 143 -1.75 -18.61 9.29
CA ILE A 143 -2.73 -17.90 8.48
C ILE A 143 -3.34 -18.82 7.42
N GLN A 144 -2.53 -19.62 6.70
CA GLN A 144 -3.03 -20.59 5.73
C GLN A 144 -3.98 -21.60 6.37
N LYS A 145 -3.59 -22.20 7.51
CA LYS A 145 -4.45 -23.11 8.27
C LYS A 145 -5.74 -22.43 8.71
N ALA A 146 -5.66 -21.14 9.06
CA ALA A 146 -6.83 -20.39 9.47
C ALA A 146 -7.82 -20.17 8.32
N PHE A 147 -7.33 -19.95 7.10
CA PHE A 147 -8.20 -19.81 5.91
C PHE A 147 -8.94 -21.08 5.52
N ILE A 148 -8.31 -22.24 5.68
CA ILE A 148 -8.91 -23.53 5.32
C ILE A 148 -9.62 -24.21 6.50
N SER A 149 -9.65 -23.55 7.66
CA SER A 149 -10.37 -24.04 8.84
C SER A 149 -11.87 -24.05 8.59
N ASP A 150 -12.59 -24.99 9.22
CA ASP A 150 -14.06 -24.99 9.23
C ASP A 150 -14.64 -23.87 10.10
N ASP A 151 -13.84 -23.29 10.99
CA ASP A 151 -14.20 -22.16 11.87
C ASP A 151 -14.31 -20.84 11.08
N GLU A 152 -15.54 -20.33 10.95
CA GLU A 152 -15.86 -19.11 10.20
C GLU A 152 -15.26 -17.85 10.82
N ASP A 153 -15.24 -17.75 12.15
CA ASP A 153 -14.67 -16.60 12.85
C ASP A 153 -13.17 -16.53 12.63
N LEU A 154 -12.50 -17.67 12.68
CA LEU A 154 -11.06 -17.78 12.46
C LEU A 154 -10.70 -17.50 11.00
N ARG A 155 -11.49 -17.99 10.04
CA ARG A 155 -11.36 -17.62 8.60
C ARG A 155 -11.50 -16.12 8.40
N LYS A 156 -12.53 -15.51 9.01
CA LYS A 156 -12.78 -14.07 8.90
C LYS A 156 -11.64 -13.25 9.49
N LYS A 157 -11.13 -13.62 10.66
CA LYS A 157 -9.95 -12.96 11.27
C LYS A 157 -8.71 -13.04 10.39
N ALA A 158 -8.45 -14.19 9.78
CA ALA A 158 -7.36 -14.33 8.82
C ALA A 158 -7.57 -13.44 7.59
N TRP A 159 -8.82 -13.39 7.08
CA TRP A 159 -9.21 -12.52 5.97
C TRP A 159 -8.99 -11.05 6.31
N ASP A 160 -9.43 -10.59 7.47
CA ASP A 160 -9.30 -9.19 7.88
C ASP A 160 -7.82 -8.83 8.14
N LEU A 161 -7.04 -9.74 8.72
CA LEU A 161 -5.59 -9.56 8.89
C LEU A 161 -4.92 -9.31 7.53
N LEU A 162 -5.22 -10.14 6.53
CA LEU A 162 -4.63 -9.98 5.20
C LEU A 162 -5.28 -8.82 4.43
N TRP A 163 -6.60 -8.73 4.27
CA TRP A 163 -7.26 -7.79 3.34
C TRP A 163 -8.09 -6.68 3.99
N GLY A 164 -8.26 -6.65 5.32
CA GLY A 164 -8.96 -5.58 6.03
C GLY A 164 -8.29 -4.20 5.95
N PRO A 165 -8.97 -3.13 6.42
CA PRO A 165 -8.47 -1.76 6.41
C PRO A 165 -7.32 -1.55 7.42
N GLY A 166 -6.35 -0.68 7.08
CA GLY A 166 -5.25 -0.26 7.97
C GLY A 166 -3.86 -0.30 7.33
N GLU A 167 -2.90 0.42 7.92
CA GLU A 167 -1.48 0.28 7.58
C GLU A 167 -1.01 -1.12 7.94
N LYS A 168 -0.40 -1.83 6.99
CA LYS A 168 -0.02 -3.22 7.18
C LYS A 168 1.48 -3.39 7.06
N ASN A 169 2.04 -4.14 8.01
CA ASN A 169 3.42 -4.56 8.01
C ASN A 169 3.79 -5.18 6.65
N SER A 170 4.97 -4.86 6.14
CA SER A 170 5.48 -5.36 4.84
C SER A 170 5.39 -6.88 4.72
N ASN A 171 5.59 -7.62 5.81
CA ASN A 171 5.41 -9.07 5.84
C ASN A 171 3.98 -9.50 5.47
N ILE A 172 2.95 -8.80 5.95
CA ILE A 172 1.54 -9.10 5.63
C ILE A 172 1.23 -8.83 4.15
N VAL A 173 1.87 -7.81 3.56
CA VAL A 173 1.78 -7.55 2.11
C VAL A 173 2.41 -8.71 1.32
N TRP A 174 3.60 -9.16 1.72
CA TRP A 174 4.27 -10.29 1.09
C TRP A 174 3.49 -11.60 1.26
N MET A 175 2.89 -11.86 2.42
CA MET A 175 2.05 -13.04 2.63
C MET A 175 0.85 -13.06 1.69
N ARG A 176 0.22 -11.91 1.42
CA ARG A 176 -0.85 -11.83 0.43
C ARG A 176 -0.36 -12.19 -0.96
N VAL A 177 0.76 -11.60 -1.39
CA VAL A 177 1.35 -11.90 -2.70
C VAL A 177 1.70 -13.38 -2.82
N GLN A 178 2.29 -13.96 -1.78
CA GLN A 178 2.64 -15.37 -1.73
C GLN A 178 1.39 -16.27 -1.80
N MET A 179 0.36 -16.03 -0.99
CA MET A 179 -0.88 -16.80 -1.07
C MET A 179 -1.51 -16.74 -2.47
N MET A 180 -1.56 -15.54 -3.04
CA MET A 180 -2.10 -15.33 -4.37
C MET A 180 -1.30 -16.06 -5.46
N ALA A 181 0.02 -16.07 -5.34
CA ALA A 181 0.90 -16.80 -6.25
C ALA A 181 0.72 -18.32 -6.10
N GLU A 182 0.68 -18.83 -4.87
CA GLU A 182 0.47 -20.26 -4.59
C GLU A 182 -0.89 -20.75 -5.11
N VAL A 183 -1.95 -19.93 -5.01
CA VAL A 183 -3.25 -20.24 -5.61
C VAL A 183 -3.12 -20.41 -7.12
N TRP A 184 -2.41 -19.51 -7.82
CA TRP A 184 -2.17 -19.66 -9.26
C TRP A 184 -1.36 -20.89 -9.61
N GLU A 185 -0.27 -21.13 -8.87
CA GLU A 185 0.63 -22.26 -9.10
C GLU A 185 -0.07 -23.61 -8.97
N ASN A 186 -1.06 -23.71 -8.09
CA ASN A 186 -1.78 -24.95 -7.81
C ASN A 186 -3.16 -25.03 -8.49
N SER A 187 -3.55 -24.02 -9.29
CA SER A 187 -4.83 -24.00 -10.00
C SER A 187 -4.79 -24.77 -11.32
N LYS A 188 -5.94 -25.30 -11.73
CA LYS A 188 -6.14 -25.99 -13.01
C LYS A 188 -7.51 -25.68 -13.61
N GLY A 189 -7.62 -25.83 -14.93
CA GLY A 189 -8.85 -25.68 -15.70
C GLY A 189 -9.59 -24.38 -15.39
N GLU A 190 -10.90 -24.46 -15.14
CA GLU A 190 -11.78 -23.31 -14.90
C GLU A 190 -11.32 -22.38 -13.77
N ILE A 191 -10.54 -22.86 -12.80
CA ILE A 191 -10.03 -21.99 -11.72
C ILE A 191 -9.01 -20.99 -12.28
N LEU A 192 -8.15 -21.41 -13.22
CA LEU A 192 -7.20 -20.50 -13.87
C LEU A 192 -7.92 -19.41 -14.66
N GLU A 193 -9.00 -19.79 -15.36
CA GLU A 193 -9.87 -18.84 -16.05
C GLU A 193 -10.53 -17.87 -15.07
N LYS A 194 -11.14 -18.36 -13.99
CA LYS A 194 -11.80 -17.53 -12.97
C LYS A 194 -10.85 -16.50 -12.38
N LEU A 195 -9.62 -16.89 -12.05
CA LEU A 195 -8.60 -15.95 -11.53
C LEU A 195 -8.30 -14.83 -12.53
N MET A 196 -8.17 -15.16 -13.83
CA MET A 196 -7.96 -14.15 -14.88
C MET A 196 -9.18 -13.25 -15.07
N LEU A 197 -10.40 -13.81 -15.01
CA LEU A 197 -11.64 -13.07 -15.11
C LEU A 197 -11.78 -12.07 -13.97
N MET A 198 -11.51 -12.48 -12.72
CA MET A 198 -11.49 -11.57 -11.57
C MET A 198 -10.50 -10.42 -11.76
N SER A 199 -9.35 -10.68 -12.40
CA SER A 199 -8.40 -9.61 -12.73
C SER A 199 -8.89 -8.67 -13.84
N MET A 200 -9.70 -9.17 -14.78
CA MET A 200 -10.35 -8.33 -15.79
C MET A 200 -11.52 -7.53 -15.22
N GLU A 201 -12.27 -8.07 -14.26
CA GLU A 201 -13.31 -7.34 -13.52
C GLU A 201 -12.73 -6.06 -12.89
N ARG A 202 -11.50 -6.11 -12.37
CA ARG A 202 -10.81 -4.91 -11.87
C ARG A 202 -10.63 -3.82 -12.93
N HIS A 203 -10.35 -4.18 -14.18
CA HIS A 203 -10.27 -3.20 -15.28
C HIS A 203 -11.65 -2.58 -15.57
N ILE A 204 -12.70 -3.39 -15.49
CA ILE A 204 -14.09 -2.93 -15.68
C ILE A 204 -14.50 -2.00 -14.54
N ASP A 205 -14.23 -2.36 -13.29
CA ASP A 205 -14.55 -1.56 -12.10
C ASP A 205 -13.86 -0.19 -12.11
N PHE A 206 -12.65 -0.13 -12.67
CA PHE A 206 -11.92 1.12 -12.88
C PHE A 206 -12.39 1.92 -14.10
N GLY A 207 -13.30 1.37 -14.91
CA GLY A 207 -13.76 1.99 -16.15
C GLY A 207 -12.69 2.02 -17.26
N LEU A 208 -11.75 1.08 -17.23
CA LEU A 208 -10.63 0.95 -18.18
C LEU A 208 -10.91 -0.04 -19.30
N ALA A 209 -11.92 -0.89 -19.14
CA ALA A 209 -12.33 -1.85 -20.15
C ALA A 209 -13.83 -2.15 -20.05
N ARG A 210 -14.43 -2.67 -21.12
CA ARG A 210 -15.78 -3.24 -21.11
C ARG A 210 -15.80 -4.59 -21.82
N LYS A 211 -16.62 -5.52 -21.32
CA LYS A 211 -16.83 -6.81 -21.97
C LYS A 211 -17.63 -6.64 -23.26
N ILE A 212 -17.21 -7.32 -24.31
CA ILE A 212 -17.95 -7.42 -25.58
C ILE A 212 -18.30 -8.89 -25.84
N GLU A 213 -18.91 -9.18 -26.99
CA GLU A 213 -19.29 -10.55 -27.36
C GLU A 213 -18.09 -11.49 -27.32
N ASN A 214 -18.33 -12.74 -26.92
CA ASN A 214 -17.28 -13.75 -26.91
C ASN A 214 -16.88 -14.13 -28.33
N TYR A 215 -15.64 -14.57 -28.50
CA TYR A 215 -15.08 -15.00 -29.78
C TYR A 215 -14.72 -16.47 -29.74
N THR A 216 -14.94 -17.19 -30.84
CA THR A 216 -14.45 -18.56 -31.03
C THR A 216 -13.53 -18.55 -32.23
N ASP A 217 -12.31 -19.07 -32.08
CA ASP A 217 -11.37 -19.16 -33.19
C ASP A 217 -11.63 -20.38 -34.11
N GLU A 218 -10.87 -20.45 -35.20
CA GLU A 218 -10.96 -21.52 -36.20
C GLU A 218 -10.68 -22.92 -35.62
N ARG A 219 -10.05 -23.01 -34.45
CA ARG A 219 -9.74 -24.27 -33.76
C ARG A 219 -10.79 -24.62 -32.71
N GLY A 220 -11.86 -23.83 -32.60
CA GLY A 220 -12.91 -24.01 -31.60
C GLY A 220 -12.52 -23.56 -30.20
N GLN A 221 -11.42 -22.81 -30.02
CA GLN A 221 -11.07 -22.23 -28.73
C GLN A 221 -11.95 -20.99 -28.49
N GLU A 222 -12.62 -20.96 -27.33
CA GLU A 222 -13.44 -19.84 -26.91
C GLU A 222 -12.61 -18.78 -26.17
N TYR A 223 -13.02 -17.52 -26.28
CA TYR A 223 -12.38 -16.37 -25.66
C TYR A 223 -13.42 -15.40 -25.11
N HIS A 224 -13.18 -14.88 -23.91
CA HIS A 224 -13.81 -13.67 -23.42
C HIS A 224 -13.10 -12.46 -24.02
N GLN A 225 -13.87 -11.49 -24.51
CA GLN A 225 -13.30 -10.30 -25.15
C GLN A 225 -13.58 -9.02 -24.35
N TYR A 226 -12.56 -8.17 -24.27
CA TYR A 226 -12.61 -6.89 -23.58
C TYR A 226 -12.02 -5.80 -24.46
N VAL A 227 -12.80 -4.75 -24.73
CA VAL A 227 -12.29 -3.54 -25.38
C VAL A 227 -11.82 -2.57 -24.31
N TYR A 228 -10.64 -2.01 -24.48
CA TYR A 228 -10.07 -1.04 -23.55
C TYR A 228 -10.66 0.35 -23.83
N ILE A 229 -10.73 1.15 -22.79
CA ILE A 229 -11.38 2.46 -22.78
C ILE A 229 -10.31 3.52 -22.49
N ASP A 230 -10.33 4.61 -23.25
CA ASP A 230 -9.44 5.74 -23.06
C ASP A 230 -9.79 6.54 -21.78
N PRO A 231 -8.94 7.49 -21.36
CA PRO A 231 -9.22 8.31 -20.18
C PRO A 231 -10.54 9.11 -20.26
N PHE A 232 -11.19 9.25 -21.41
CA PHE A 232 -12.43 10.02 -21.56
C PHE A 232 -13.69 9.15 -21.76
N GLY A 233 -13.53 7.83 -21.77
CA GLY A 233 -14.65 6.89 -21.87
C GLY A 233 -14.89 6.37 -23.29
N ASN A 234 -13.99 6.60 -24.24
CA ASN A 234 -14.12 6.13 -25.62
C ASN A 234 -13.42 4.78 -25.80
N ASP A 235 -13.96 3.95 -26.69
CA ASP A 235 -13.33 2.69 -27.04
C ASP A 235 -11.99 2.92 -27.75
N MET A 236 -10.98 2.17 -27.32
CA MET A 236 -9.70 2.07 -27.99
C MET A 236 -9.75 0.95 -29.04
N GLU A 237 -8.85 1.00 -30.02
CA GLU A 237 -8.67 -0.09 -31.00
C GLU A 237 -8.04 -1.36 -30.39
N PHE A 238 -7.76 -1.35 -29.09
CA PHE A 238 -7.16 -2.47 -28.38
C PHE A 238 -8.22 -3.40 -27.77
N ILE A 239 -8.26 -4.64 -28.26
CA ILE A 239 -9.14 -5.70 -27.76
C ILE A 239 -8.30 -6.83 -27.15
N ARG A 240 -8.50 -7.10 -25.86
CA ARG A 240 -7.92 -8.25 -25.18
C ARG A 240 -8.80 -9.47 -25.35
N LYS A 241 -8.21 -10.58 -25.80
CA LYS A 241 -8.85 -11.89 -25.91
C LYS A 241 -8.33 -12.81 -24.82
N LEU A 242 -9.14 -13.03 -23.79
CA LEU A 242 -8.80 -13.94 -22.70
C LEU A 242 -9.32 -15.36 -23.03
N PRO A 243 -8.46 -16.35 -23.24
CA PRO A 243 -8.89 -17.72 -23.57
C PRO A 243 -9.68 -18.35 -22.42
N CYS A 244 -10.76 -19.07 -22.76
CA CYS A 244 -11.44 -19.95 -21.82
C CYS A 244 -10.58 -21.18 -21.52
N ALA A 245 -10.50 -21.60 -20.26
CA ALA A 245 -9.69 -22.75 -19.90
C ALA A 245 -10.41 -24.06 -20.23
N SER A 246 -9.69 -25.02 -20.81
CA SER A 246 -10.23 -26.37 -20.98
C SER A 246 -10.38 -27.09 -19.63
N LYS A 247 -11.30 -28.04 -19.55
CA LYS A 247 -11.48 -28.88 -18.35
C LYS A 247 -10.15 -29.52 -17.93
N ASN A 248 -9.76 -29.34 -16.68
CA ASN A 248 -8.50 -29.83 -16.09
C ASN A 248 -7.21 -29.38 -16.80
N GLN A 249 -7.25 -28.28 -17.58
CA GLN A 249 -6.06 -27.77 -18.24
C GLN A 249 -4.96 -27.42 -17.22
N GLU A 250 -3.76 -27.93 -17.48
CA GLU A 250 -2.59 -27.65 -16.66
C GLU A 250 -2.15 -26.19 -16.83
N ARG A 251 -1.63 -25.60 -15.75
CA ARG A 251 -1.21 -24.20 -15.69
C ARG A 251 -0.34 -23.79 -16.86
N PHE A 252 0.77 -24.50 -17.11
CA PHE A 252 1.70 -24.14 -18.18
C PHE A 252 1.07 -24.19 -19.58
N SER A 253 0.13 -25.09 -19.79
CA SER A 253 -0.61 -25.17 -21.06
C SER A 253 -1.55 -23.98 -21.22
N TYR A 254 -2.19 -23.52 -20.14
CA TYR A 254 -3.00 -22.32 -20.14
C TYR A 254 -2.15 -21.04 -20.29
N GLU A 255 -1.02 -20.94 -19.61
CA GLU A 255 -0.05 -19.84 -19.74
C GLU A 255 0.46 -19.69 -21.19
N ALA A 256 0.63 -20.80 -21.91
CA ALA A 256 0.98 -20.77 -23.33
C ALA A 256 -0.15 -20.23 -24.20
N LEU A 257 -1.42 -20.43 -23.84
CA LEU A 257 -2.56 -19.78 -24.51
C LEU A 257 -2.58 -18.28 -24.22
N LEU A 258 -2.36 -17.88 -22.97
CA LEU A 258 -2.27 -16.47 -22.58
C LEU A 258 -1.19 -15.74 -23.37
N GLU A 259 0.02 -16.30 -23.43
CA GLU A 259 1.15 -15.72 -24.15
C GLU A 259 0.90 -15.58 -25.65
N ARG A 260 0.27 -16.59 -26.29
CA ARG A 260 -0.11 -16.52 -27.71
C ARG A 260 -1.11 -15.41 -28.01
N ASN A 261 -1.88 -14.97 -27.01
CA ASN A 261 -2.88 -13.92 -27.13
C ASN A 261 -2.41 -12.60 -26.47
N GLU A 262 -1.11 -12.46 -26.23
CA GLU A 262 -0.50 -11.26 -25.63
C GLU A 262 -1.09 -10.88 -24.26
N VAL A 263 -1.64 -11.87 -23.55
CA VAL A 263 -2.14 -11.70 -22.19
C VAL A 263 -1.02 -12.05 -21.19
N PRO A 264 -0.82 -11.26 -20.12
CA PRO A 264 0.12 -11.61 -19.07
C PRO A 264 -0.13 -13.03 -18.54
N LYS A 265 0.95 -13.81 -18.36
CA LYS A 265 0.91 -15.23 -17.99
C LYS A 265 0.31 -15.52 -16.60
N ASN A 266 -0.04 -14.51 -15.82
CA ASN A 266 -0.74 -14.73 -14.56
C ASN A 266 -1.66 -13.57 -14.23
N TYR A 267 -2.66 -13.88 -13.43
CA TYR A 267 -3.71 -12.95 -13.05
C TYR A 267 -3.21 -11.78 -12.20
N LEU A 268 -2.12 -11.95 -11.42
CA LEU A 268 -1.53 -10.88 -10.62
C LEU A 268 -0.95 -9.76 -11.49
N ARG A 269 -0.28 -10.10 -12.59
CA ARG A 269 0.24 -9.11 -13.55
C ARG A 269 -0.89 -8.34 -14.22
N VAL A 270 -2.01 -9.01 -14.52
CA VAL A 270 -3.21 -8.35 -15.04
C VAL A 270 -3.77 -7.35 -14.01
N GLN A 271 -3.80 -7.69 -12.71
CA GLN A 271 -4.24 -6.72 -11.68
C GLN A 271 -3.28 -5.55 -11.53
N MET A 272 -1.97 -5.79 -11.58
CA MET A 272 -0.96 -4.73 -11.53
C MET A 272 -1.10 -3.78 -12.71
N GLU A 273 -1.30 -4.32 -13.91
CA GLU A 273 -1.57 -3.55 -15.13
C GLU A 273 -2.80 -2.64 -14.95
N ALA A 274 -3.90 -3.16 -14.40
CA ALA A 274 -5.11 -2.36 -14.13
C ALA A 274 -4.83 -1.16 -13.22
N ASN A 275 -4.04 -1.37 -12.16
CA ASN A 275 -3.69 -0.31 -11.22
C ASN A 275 -2.79 0.76 -11.87
N GLN A 276 -1.75 0.32 -12.59
CA GLN A 276 -0.84 1.22 -13.29
C GLN A 276 -1.57 2.03 -14.35
N PHE A 277 -2.47 1.39 -15.10
CA PHE A 277 -3.22 2.09 -16.14
C PHE A 277 -4.26 3.06 -15.55
N LYS A 278 -4.86 2.72 -14.40
CA LYS A 278 -5.73 3.65 -13.66
C LYS A 278 -4.98 4.91 -13.23
N GLU A 279 -3.79 4.73 -12.64
CA GLU A 279 -2.93 5.83 -12.20
C GLU A 279 -2.55 6.74 -13.38
N GLN A 280 -2.09 6.16 -14.48
CA GLN A 280 -1.81 6.91 -15.71
C GLN A 280 -3.02 7.67 -16.26
N CYS A 281 -4.22 7.05 -16.25
CA CYS A 281 -5.44 7.73 -16.68
C CYS A 281 -5.80 8.91 -15.76
N ASP A 282 -5.62 8.75 -14.45
CA ASP A 282 -5.92 9.80 -13.47
C ASP A 282 -4.93 10.96 -13.58
N GLU A 283 -3.64 10.67 -13.66
CA GLU A 283 -2.59 11.67 -13.88
C GLU A 283 -2.82 12.45 -15.18
N TYR A 284 -3.16 11.75 -16.26
CA TYR A 284 -3.47 12.37 -17.54
C TYR A 284 -4.70 13.28 -17.44
N ARG A 285 -5.79 12.81 -16.81
CA ARG A 285 -7.00 13.61 -16.59
C ARG A 285 -6.73 14.85 -15.74
N GLU A 286 -5.94 14.71 -14.69
CA GLU A 286 -5.57 15.82 -13.81
C GLU A 286 -4.76 16.87 -14.57
N ALA A 287 -3.78 16.44 -15.37
CA ALA A 287 -2.98 17.33 -16.22
C ALA A 287 -3.85 18.06 -17.26
N GLU A 288 -4.80 17.39 -17.90
CA GLU A 288 -5.73 18.02 -18.85
C GLU A 288 -6.68 19.00 -18.16
N CYS A 289 -7.21 18.65 -16.97
CA CYS A 289 -8.01 19.58 -16.18
C CYS A 289 -7.23 20.84 -15.82
N GLU A 290 -5.95 20.71 -15.47
CA GLU A 290 -5.12 21.85 -15.13
C GLU A 290 -4.86 22.77 -16.33
N LYS A 291 -4.64 22.19 -17.52
CA LYS A 291 -4.56 22.97 -18.76
C LYS A 291 -5.84 23.77 -19.01
N VAL A 292 -7.00 23.13 -18.86
CA VAL A 292 -8.29 23.78 -19.07
C VAL A 292 -8.54 24.89 -18.03
N ARG A 293 -8.20 24.68 -16.76
CA ARG A 293 -8.28 25.72 -15.72
C ARG A 293 -7.43 26.93 -16.09
N LYS A 294 -6.19 26.71 -16.51
CA LYS A 294 -5.28 27.78 -16.92
C LYS A 294 -5.87 28.60 -18.08
N VAL A 295 -6.42 27.94 -19.09
CA VAL A 295 -7.11 28.63 -20.21
C VAL A 295 -8.25 29.51 -19.71
N LEU A 296 -9.12 28.97 -18.86
CA LEU A 296 -10.28 29.73 -18.33
C LEU A 296 -9.86 30.89 -17.43
N GLU A 297 -8.81 30.73 -16.62
CA GLU A 297 -8.26 31.80 -15.79
C GLU A 297 -7.59 32.90 -16.62
N GLU A 298 -6.82 32.53 -17.63
CA GLU A 298 -6.18 33.49 -18.53
C GLU A 298 -7.21 34.25 -19.36
N TYR A 299 -8.23 33.57 -19.87
CA TYR A 299 -9.33 34.22 -20.58
C TYR A 299 -10.15 35.14 -19.66
N LYS A 300 -10.35 34.77 -18.39
CA LYS A 300 -11.04 35.62 -17.40
C LYS A 300 -10.25 36.91 -17.12
N LYS A 301 -8.91 36.85 -17.15
CA LYS A 301 -8.03 38.02 -16.99
C LYS A 301 -8.04 38.90 -18.25
N ASP A 302 -8.06 38.29 -19.42
CA ASP A 302 -8.08 38.99 -20.71
C ASP A 302 -8.91 38.22 -21.76
N PRO A 303 -10.19 38.59 -21.94
CA PRO A 303 -11.08 37.96 -22.92
C PRO A 303 -10.69 38.22 -24.38
N SER A 304 -9.76 39.15 -24.65
CA SER A 304 -9.33 39.47 -26.02
C SER A 304 -8.26 38.51 -26.55
N LYS A 305 -7.66 37.69 -25.68
CA LYS A 305 -6.68 36.69 -26.07
C LYS A 305 -7.22 35.74 -27.12
N SER A 306 -6.41 35.53 -28.15
CA SER A 306 -6.67 34.58 -29.23
C SER A 306 -6.50 33.14 -28.76
N ARG A 307 -7.10 32.18 -29.49
CA ARG A 307 -6.92 30.74 -29.24
C ARG A 307 -5.45 30.34 -29.18
N LYS A 308 -4.63 30.90 -30.07
CA LYS A 308 -3.18 30.64 -30.11
C LYS A 308 -2.47 31.11 -28.85
N GLU A 309 -2.80 32.29 -28.33
CA GLU A 309 -2.23 32.83 -27.09
C GLU A 309 -2.64 32.02 -25.86
N LEU A 310 -3.83 31.42 -25.90
CA LEU A 310 -4.33 30.53 -24.86
C LEU A 310 -3.84 29.08 -25.03
N GLY A 311 -3.11 28.76 -26.10
CA GLY A 311 -2.64 27.39 -26.38
C GLY A 311 -3.77 26.41 -26.71
N VAL A 312 -4.91 26.90 -27.20
CA VAL A 312 -6.07 26.08 -27.59
C VAL A 312 -5.94 25.71 -29.06
N ALA A 313 -5.99 24.40 -29.36
CA ALA A 313 -5.96 23.92 -30.73
C ALA A 313 -7.22 24.36 -31.50
N THR A 314 -7.03 24.75 -32.76
CA THR A 314 -8.14 25.09 -33.66
C THR A 314 -8.66 23.86 -34.39
N HIS A 315 -9.99 23.73 -34.44
CA HIS A 315 -10.68 22.69 -35.20
C HIS A 315 -11.74 23.32 -36.12
N GLY A 316 -11.85 22.82 -37.35
CA GLY A 316 -12.83 23.28 -38.34
C GLY A 316 -12.53 24.67 -38.90
N ASN A 317 -13.55 25.53 -38.95
CA ASN A 317 -13.49 26.88 -39.55
C ASN A 317 -12.94 27.98 -38.61
N ASN A 318 -12.55 27.63 -37.38
CA ASN A 318 -12.05 28.59 -36.41
C ASN A 318 -10.61 28.99 -36.75
N LYS A 319 -10.30 30.29 -36.75
CA LYS A 319 -8.93 30.78 -36.99
C LYS A 319 -8.18 30.96 -35.68
N ASP A 320 -6.88 30.70 -35.72
CA ASP A 320 -5.97 30.82 -34.58
C ASP A 320 -6.00 32.21 -33.90
N GLY A 321 -6.27 33.25 -34.69
CA GLY A 321 -6.32 34.65 -34.23
C GLY A 321 -7.64 35.08 -33.59
N ASP A 322 -8.68 34.25 -33.65
CA ASP A 322 -9.98 34.58 -33.06
C ASP A 322 -10.00 34.24 -31.56
N SER A 323 -10.78 34.98 -30.77
CA SER A 323 -11.02 34.68 -29.34
C SER A 323 -12.00 33.51 -29.14
N LEU A 324 -12.02 32.92 -27.94
CA LEU A 324 -12.93 31.83 -27.60
C LEU A 324 -14.40 32.30 -27.61
N SER A 325 -15.26 31.50 -28.22
CA SER A 325 -16.71 31.68 -28.19
C SER A 325 -17.30 31.25 -26.84
N GLN A 326 -18.51 31.71 -26.54
CA GLN A 326 -19.21 31.28 -25.32
C GLN A 326 -19.45 29.76 -25.29
N GLY A 327 -19.76 29.13 -26.42
CA GLY A 327 -19.95 27.68 -26.50
C GLY A 327 -18.67 26.88 -26.20
N GLU A 328 -17.50 27.37 -26.62
CA GLU A 328 -16.21 26.77 -26.26
C GLU A 328 -15.93 26.92 -24.76
N LEU A 329 -16.20 28.11 -24.18
CA LEU A 329 -16.06 28.33 -22.75
C LEU A 329 -16.98 27.42 -21.94
N ASP A 330 -18.22 27.23 -22.37
CA ASP A 330 -19.17 26.33 -21.72
C ASP A 330 -18.71 24.86 -21.84
N THR A 331 -18.13 24.48 -22.98
CA THR A 331 -17.53 23.14 -23.16
C THR A 331 -16.36 22.91 -22.21
N LEU A 332 -15.46 23.88 -22.07
CA LEU A 332 -14.33 23.82 -21.13
C LEU A 332 -14.80 23.75 -19.67
N ARG A 333 -15.83 24.51 -19.30
CA ARG A 333 -16.43 24.45 -17.95
C ARG A 333 -17.07 23.08 -17.70
N ASN A 334 -17.87 22.59 -18.64
CA ASN A 334 -18.52 21.27 -18.54
C ASN A 334 -17.48 20.13 -18.44
N PHE A 335 -16.35 20.26 -19.14
CA PHE A 335 -15.23 19.32 -19.03
C PHE A 335 -14.69 19.28 -17.58
N LEU A 336 -14.43 20.43 -16.97
CA LEU A 336 -13.97 20.50 -15.58
C LEU A 336 -15.01 20.00 -14.57
N GLU A 337 -16.30 20.24 -14.82
CA GLU A 337 -17.37 19.72 -13.96
C GLU A 337 -17.46 18.19 -14.04
N LYS A 338 -17.38 17.63 -15.25
CA LYS A 338 -17.44 16.18 -15.49
C LYS A 338 -16.30 15.43 -14.82
N TYR A 339 -15.10 16.02 -14.82
CA TYR A 339 -13.87 15.38 -14.32
C TYR A 339 -13.35 15.99 -13.01
N LYS A 340 -14.20 16.68 -12.26
CA LYS A 340 -13.84 17.24 -10.95
C LYS A 340 -13.37 16.10 -10.02
N PRO A 341 -12.26 16.26 -9.29
CA PRO A 341 -11.87 15.29 -8.27
C PRO A 341 -13.02 15.11 -7.28
N LYS A 342 -13.47 13.86 -7.08
CA LYS A 342 -14.38 13.54 -6.00
C LYS A 342 -13.57 13.62 -4.70
N THR A 343 -13.72 14.72 -3.96
CA THR A 343 -13.19 14.89 -2.60
C THR A 343 -13.86 13.96 -1.61
#